data_AF-A0A1I3ANM2-F1
#
_entry.id   AF-A0A1I3ANM2-F1
#
_cell.length_a   1.000
_cell.length_b   1.000
_cell.length_c   1.000
_cell.angle_alpha   90.00
_cell.angle_beta   90.00
_cell.angle_gamma   90.00
#
_symmetry.space_group_name_H-M   'P 1'
#
loop_
_entity.id
_entity.type
_entity.pdbx_description
1 polymer ?
#
loop_
_entity_poly.entity_id
_entity_poly.type
_entity_poly.pdbx_seq_one_letter_code
_entity_poly.pdbx_strand_id
1 'polypeptide(L)'
;MSMASLFPLLPFRADETHWSWASRMAAFHIRGPIGIFLRDLGLDPFALSIGDPDEVVRLCEIAGQDPGPVLRNTVVQNTCRSWRLGEEALIDSLCSQQDLRFCPACLAEDDAAAMAAGHDISIHRRERLIWRLKPIRSCLKHRLPLIRRDRPDHMVGKGVFAGSVPKAAAMLQDLAGRAAPSPESPLQTYIANRLAGRHGPAWPDSLPLEQVIRITEFLGSALEFGPYVAFGDLSVRDQDTASACGWAYIVNGEAGIRRALQILQAGFDPKRSPCRIKKWGAFGPLLDELRHPLPSNSLRRIFGEHLASIAES
;
A
#
# COMPACT_ATOMS: atom_id res chain seq x y z
N MET A 1 33.47 -23.90 -2.51
CA MET A 1 33.71 -23.08 -3.72
C MET A 1 33.23 -21.68 -3.41
N SER A 2 34.09 -20.66 -3.47
CA SER A 2 33.66 -19.27 -3.26
C SER A 2 32.65 -18.92 -4.34
N MET A 3 31.39 -18.66 -3.97
CA MET A 3 30.45 -18.08 -4.93
C MET A 3 31.03 -16.73 -5.38
N ALA A 4 30.99 -16.45 -6.67
CA ALA A 4 31.37 -15.15 -7.19
C ALA A 4 30.35 -14.12 -6.67
N SER A 5 30.80 -13.18 -5.84
CA SER A 5 29.97 -12.06 -5.39
C SER A 5 29.99 -10.95 -6.44
N LEU A 6 28.87 -10.23 -6.57
CA LEU A 6 28.81 -9.03 -7.39
C LEU A 6 29.80 -7.99 -6.87
N PHE A 7 30.47 -7.30 -7.80
CA PHE A 7 31.34 -6.17 -7.49
C PHE A 7 31.29 -5.14 -8.62
N PRO A 8 31.26 -3.83 -8.32
CA PRO A 8 31.11 -3.22 -6.98
C PRO A 8 29.74 -3.48 -6.34
N LEU A 9 29.62 -3.31 -5.02
CA LEU A 9 28.35 -3.52 -4.32
C LEU A 9 27.41 -2.31 -4.48
N LEU A 10 26.13 -2.58 -4.69
CA LEU A 10 25.06 -1.57 -4.66
C LEU A 10 24.12 -1.85 -3.48
N PRO A 11 24.14 -1.05 -2.40
CA PRO A 11 23.39 -1.37 -1.19
C PRO A 11 21.87 -1.23 -1.37
N PHE A 12 21.15 -2.09 -0.66
CA PHE A 12 19.70 -2.00 -0.49
C PHE A 12 19.32 -0.73 0.30
N ARG A 13 18.22 -0.08 -0.08
CA ARG A 13 17.66 1.07 0.64
C ARG A 13 16.50 0.62 1.52
N ALA A 14 16.50 1.05 2.78
CA ALA A 14 15.50 0.61 3.76
C ALA A 14 14.04 0.94 3.39
N ASP A 15 13.82 1.86 2.47
CA ASP A 15 12.49 2.26 1.99
C ASP A 15 12.11 1.67 0.64
N GLU A 16 12.93 0.82 0.01
CA GLU A 16 12.65 0.25 -1.33
C GLU A 16 12.17 -1.20 -1.31
N THR A 17 11.65 -1.67 -2.44
CA THR A 17 11.28 -3.09 -2.64
C THR A 17 12.47 -3.91 -3.14
N HIS A 18 12.45 -5.23 -2.90
CA HIS A 18 13.45 -6.16 -3.44
C HIS A 18 13.57 -6.08 -4.97
N TRP A 19 12.42 -5.93 -5.65
CA TRP A 19 12.36 -5.77 -7.11
C TRP A 19 12.95 -4.44 -7.61
N SER A 20 12.72 -3.34 -6.87
CA SER A 20 13.36 -2.04 -7.11
C SER A 20 14.88 -2.14 -7.01
N TRP A 21 15.35 -2.77 -5.95
CA TRP A 21 16.77 -2.96 -5.73
C TRP A 21 17.43 -3.81 -6.82
N ALA A 22 16.83 -4.95 -7.18
CA ALA A 22 17.28 -5.79 -8.29
C ALA A 22 17.31 -5.04 -9.63
N SER A 23 16.32 -4.18 -9.89
CA SER A 23 16.29 -3.34 -11.09
C SER A 23 17.42 -2.30 -11.11
N ARG A 24 17.75 -1.71 -9.96
CA ARG A 24 18.88 -0.77 -9.83
C ARG A 24 20.22 -1.49 -10.00
N MET A 25 20.34 -2.72 -9.50
CA MET A 25 21.53 -3.55 -9.71
C MET A 25 21.74 -3.91 -11.18
N ALA A 26 20.67 -4.28 -11.89
CA ALA A 26 20.74 -4.52 -13.34
C ALA A 26 21.20 -3.29 -14.12
N ALA A 27 20.68 -2.12 -13.77
CA ALA A 27 21.13 -0.85 -14.32
C ALA A 27 22.61 -0.55 -14.01
N PHE A 28 23.05 -0.87 -12.79
CA PHE A 28 24.41 -0.63 -12.31
C PHE A 28 25.45 -1.55 -12.97
N HIS A 29 25.19 -2.85 -13.04
CA HIS A 29 26.17 -3.84 -13.49
C HIS A 29 26.18 -4.06 -15.00
N ILE A 30 24.99 -4.11 -15.63
CA ILE A 30 24.88 -4.48 -17.05
C ILE A 30 24.24 -3.39 -17.91
N ARG A 31 23.83 -2.25 -17.31
CA ARG A 31 23.12 -1.14 -17.97
C ARG A 31 21.92 -1.64 -18.78
N GLY A 32 21.23 -2.62 -18.23
CA GLY A 32 20.32 -3.48 -18.99
C GLY A 32 19.07 -3.88 -18.22
N PRO A 33 18.20 -4.66 -18.86
CA PRO A 33 16.95 -5.14 -18.27
C PRO A 33 17.19 -6.10 -17.11
N ILE A 34 16.40 -5.96 -16.04
CA ILE A 34 16.45 -6.82 -14.85
C ILE A 34 16.35 -8.31 -15.19
N GLY A 35 15.54 -8.69 -16.17
CA GLY A 35 15.38 -10.09 -16.55
C GLY A 35 16.65 -10.73 -17.10
N ILE A 36 17.50 -10.00 -17.81
CA ILE A 36 18.80 -10.52 -18.30
C ILE A 36 19.74 -10.67 -17.11
N PHE A 37 19.87 -9.61 -16.30
CA PHE A 37 20.71 -9.59 -15.11
C PHE A 37 20.42 -10.78 -14.17
N LEU A 38 19.15 -11.02 -13.84
CA LEU A 38 18.78 -12.12 -12.96
C LEU A 38 19.12 -13.49 -13.56
N ARG A 39 18.87 -13.70 -14.86
CA ARG A 39 19.21 -14.97 -15.53
C ARG A 39 20.71 -15.21 -15.60
N ASP A 40 21.51 -14.19 -15.84
CA ASP A 40 22.98 -14.29 -15.85
C ASP A 40 23.52 -14.69 -14.47
N LEU A 41 22.81 -14.35 -13.40
CA LEU A 41 23.09 -14.77 -12.02
C LEU A 41 22.49 -16.14 -11.67
N GLY A 42 21.80 -16.80 -12.60
CA GLY A 42 21.10 -18.06 -12.35
C GLY A 42 19.89 -17.93 -11.41
N LEU A 43 19.30 -16.75 -11.31
CA LEU A 43 18.08 -16.47 -10.56
C LEU A 43 16.85 -16.55 -11.49
N ASP A 44 15.71 -16.95 -10.95
CA ASP A 44 14.43 -16.96 -11.68
C ASP A 44 13.75 -15.58 -11.58
N PRO A 45 13.62 -14.83 -12.70
CA PRO A 45 12.98 -13.52 -12.68
C PRO A 45 11.52 -13.56 -12.23
N PHE A 46 10.78 -14.63 -12.52
CA PHE A 46 9.38 -14.75 -12.13
C PHE A 46 9.26 -14.99 -10.62
N ALA A 47 9.98 -15.98 -10.09
CA ALA A 47 9.98 -16.29 -8.65
C ALA A 47 10.42 -15.07 -7.82
N LEU A 48 11.47 -14.36 -8.24
CA LEU A 48 11.87 -13.11 -7.57
C LEU A 48 10.77 -12.03 -7.67
N SER A 49 10.08 -11.90 -8.80
CA SER A 49 9.03 -10.89 -8.99
C SER A 49 7.81 -11.08 -8.07
N ILE A 50 7.49 -12.33 -7.74
CA ILE A 50 6.43 -12.68 -6.79
C ILE A 50 6.92 -12.73 -5.34
N GLY A 51 8.21 -12.43 -5.11
CA GLY A 51 8.81 -12.35 -3.79
C GLY A 51 9.11 -13.70 -3.15
N ASP A 52 9.46 -14.71 -3.96
CA ASP A 52 9.93 -16.00 -3.44
C ASP A 52 11.10 -15.78 -2.45
N PRO A 53 10.98 -16.21 -1.18
CA PRO A 53 11.99 -15.94 -0.17
C PRO A 53 13.36 -16.54 -0.50
N ASP A 54 13.41 -17.72 -1.10
CA ASP A 54 14.66 -18.41 -1.40
C ASP A 54 15.42 -17.68 -2.50
N GLU A 55 14.73 -17.25 -3.56
CA GLU A 55 15.33 -16.42 -4.62
C GLU A 55 15.81 -15.06 -4.10
N VAL A 56 15.08 -14.44 -3.17
CA VAL A 56 15.50 -13.18 -2.53
C VAL A 56 16.77 -13.40 -1.70
N VAL A 57 16.85 -14.49 -0.94
CA VAL A 57 18.05 -14.85 -0.16
C VAL A 57 19.23 -15.10 -1.08
N ARG A 58 19.06 -15.86 -2.16
CA ARG A 58 20.11 -16.11 -3.16
C ARG A 58 20.63 -14.81 -3.77
N LEU A 59 19.74 -13.86 -4.11
CA LEU A 59 20.16 -12.55 -4.59
C LEU A 59 20.99 -11.79 -3.54
N CYS A 60 20.58 -11.85 -2.27
CA CYS A 60 21.31 -11.22 -1.17
C CYS A 60 22.70 -11.82 -0.97
N GLU A 61 22.84 -13.15 -1.05
CA GLU A 61 24.13 -13.85 -0.98
C GLU A 61 25.08 -13.42 -2.11
N ILE A 62 24.58 -13.39 -3.35
CA ILE A 62 25.34 -12.96 -4.53
C ILE A 62 25.77 -11.48 -4.38
N ALA A 63 24.90 -10.63 -3.85
CA ALA A 63 25.14 -9.21 -3.67
C ALA A 63 25.84 -8.85 -2.34
N GLY A 64 26.24 -9.82 -1.50
CA GLY A 64 26.86 -9.56 -0.20
C GLY A 64 25.99 -8.70 0.75
N GLN A 65 24.67 -8.80 0.64
CA GLN A 65 23.69 -8.02 1.38
C GLN A 65 23.07 -8.87 2.49
N ASP A 66 22.83 -8.29 3.67
CA ASP A 66 22.03 -8.95 4.72
C ASP A 66 20.58 -9.16 4.20
N PRO A 67 20.07 -10.41 4.17
CA PRO A 67 18.72 -10.70 3.67
C PRO A 67 17.61 -10.16 4.57
N GLY A 68 17.86 -9.93 5.87
CA GLY A 68 16.83 -9.52 6.82
C GLY A 68 16.02 -8.28 6.37
N PRO A 69 16.67 -7.12 6.11
CA PRO A 69 16.00 -5.93 5.58
C PRO A 69 15.30 -6.13 4.24
N VAL A 70 15.87 -6.93 3.34
CA VAL A 70 15.31 -7.17 2.01
C VAL A 70 14.03 -8.00 2.10
N LEU A 71 14.07 -9.08 2.89
CA LEU A 71 12.91 -9.96 3.13
C LEU A 71 11.78 -9.21 3.85
N ARG A 72 12.09 -8.32 4.80
CA ARG A 72 11.07 -7.47 5.44
C ARG A 72 10.32 -6.57 4.45
N ASN A 73 11.00 -6.11 3.42
CA ASN A 73 10.44 -5.24 2.37
C ASN A 73 9.97 -6.01 1.12
N THR A 74 10.02 -7.34 1.15
CA THR A 74 9.59 -8.20 0.04
C THR A 74 8.08 -8.41 0.16
N VAL A 75 7.36 -8.03 -0.89
CA VAL A 75 5.94 -8.41 -1.03
C VAL A 75 5.90 -9.81 -1.61
N VAL A 76 5.48 -10.78 -0.80
CA VAL A 76 5.43 -12.21 -1.13
C VAL A 76 4.03 -12.58 -1.61
N GLN A 77 3.91 -13.26 -2.74
CA GLN A 77 2.64 -13.85 -3.17
C GLN A 77 2.39 -15.16 -2.43
N ASN A 78 1.33 -15.23 -1.62
CA ASN A 78 0.92 -16.47 -0.96
C ASN A 78 -0.02 -17.31 -1.85
N THR A 79 -0.95 -16.65 -2.54
CA THR A 79 -1.89 -17.26 -3.52
C THR A 79 -2.19 -16.23 -4.62
N CYS A 80 -2.96 -16.60 -5.65
CA CYS A 80 -3.33 -15.69 -6.74
C CYS A 80 -3.97 -14.37 -6.30
N ARG A 81 -4.52 -14.27 -5.07
CA ARG A 81 -5.21 -13.06 -4.57
C ARG A 81 -4.74 -12.57 -3.18
N SER A 82 -3.73 -13.20 -2.60
CA SER A 82 -3.24 -12.85 -1.27
C SER A 82 -1.74 -12.64 -1.29
N TRP A 83 -1.32 -11.51 -0.71
CA TRP A 83 0.04 -11.08 -0.57
C TRP A 83 0.42 -11.04 0.91
N ARG A 84 1.71 -11.06 1.21
CA ARG A 84 2.25 -10.85 2.54
C ARG A 84 3.39 -9.84 2.47
N LEU A 85 3.43 -8.92 3.42
CA LEU A 85 4.52 -7.98 3.60
C LEU A 85 4.95 -8.00 5.06
N GLY A 86 6.11 -8.58 5.34
CA GLY A 86 6.51 -8.87 6.73
C GLY A 86 5.48 -9.78 7.41
N GLU A 87 4.92 -9.34 8.52
CA GLU A 87 3.87 -10.05 9.26
C GLU A 87 2.45 -9.70 8.77
N GLU A 88 2.31 -8.72 7.89
CA GLU A 88 1.01 -8.24 7.42
C GLU A 88 0.51 -9.06 6.23
N ALA A 89 -0.68 -9.65 6.39
CA ALA A 89 -1.44 -10.20 5.27
C ALA A 89 -2.16 -9.08 4.52
N LEU A 90 -2.05 -9.09 3.20
CA LEU A 90 -2.63 -8.10 2.29
C LEU A 90 -3.43 -8.81 1.20
N ILE A 91 -4.53 -8.20 0.75
CA ILE A 91 -5.27 -8.66 -0.43
C ILE A 91 -4.84 -7.90 -1.68
N ASP A 92 -5.07 -8.52 -2.84
CA ASP A 92 -4.66 -7.95 -4.14
C ASP A 92 -5.21 -6.54 -4.40
N SER A 93 -6.43 -6.25 -3.92
CA SER A 93 -7.04 -4.92 -4.06
C SER A 93 -6.26 -3.82 -3.34
N LEU A 94 -5.41 -4.16 -2.37
CA LEU A 94 -4.55 -3.24 -1.64
C LEU A 94 -3.13 -3.15 -2.23
N CYS A 95 -2.66 -4.14 -2.97
CA CYS A 95 -1.26 -4.24 -3.40
C CYS A 95 -1.10 -4.81 -4.83
N SER A 96 -1.86 -4.28 -5.79
CA SER A 96 -1.83 -4.75 -7.18
C SER A 96 -0.43 -4.69 -7.81
N GLN A 97 -0.04 -5.72 -8.54
CA GLN A 97 1.23 -5.73 -9.29
C GLN A 97 1.28 -4.72 -10.44
N GLN A 98 0.16 -4.52 -11.13
CA GLN A 98 0.08 -3.63 -12.30
C GLN A 98 0.04 -2.14 -11.90
N ASP A 99 -0.29 -1.85 -10.65
CA ASP A 99 -0.46 -0.48 -10.17
C ASP A 99 0.89 0.13 -9.75
N LEU A 100 1.48 0.95 -10.62
CA LEU A 100 2.68 1.71 -10.32
C LEU A 100 2.30 3.09 -9.80
N ARG A 101 2.72 3.38 -8.56
CA ARG A 101 2.63 4.71 -7.97
C ARG A 101 4.00 5.29 -7.72
N PHE A 102 4.11 6.60 -7.89
CA PHE A 102 5.35 7.30 -7.54
C PHE A 102 5.10 8.76 -7.17
N CYS A 103 5.99 9.31 -6.34
CA CYS A 103 6.05 10.74 -6.12
C CYS A 103 7.06 11.37 -7.10
N PRO A 104 6.65 12.38 -7.90
CA PRO A 104 7.56 13.02 -8.84
C PRO A 104 8.72 13.75 -8.15
N ALA A 105 8.48 14.36 -6.98
CA ALA A 105 9.52 15.04 -6.21
C ALA A 105 10.56 14.05 -5.65
N CYS A 106 10.13 12.91 -5.10
CA CYS A 106 11.05 11.85 -4.66
C CYS A 106 11.95 11.33 -5.80
N LEU A 107 11.41 11.15 -6.99
CA LEU A 107 12.22 10.72 -8.13
C LEU A 107 13.13 11.83 -8.65
N ALA A 108 12.70 13.10 -8.59
CA ALA A 108 13.57 14.23 -8.92
C ALA A 108 14.76 14.37 -7.95
N GLU A 109 14.56 14.07 -6.66
CA GLU A 109 15.64 13.98 -5.67
C GLU A 109 16.61 12.83 -5.97
N ASP A 110 16.10 11.67 -6.39
CA ASP A 110 16.95 10.55 -6.82
C ASP A 110 17.78 10.92 -8.06
N ASP A 111 17.18 11.61 -9.03
CA ASP A 111 17.86 12.09 -10.24
C ASP A 111 18.95 13.11 -9.89
N ALA A 112 18.67 14.04 -8.96
CA ALA A 112 19.65 15.01 -8.50
C ALA A 112 20.83 14.33 -7.79
N ALA A 113 20.57 13.32 -6.96
CA ALA A 113 21.61 12.52 -6.31
C ALA A 113 22.46 11.74 -7.33
N ALA A 114 21.84 11.20 -8.37
CA ALA A 114 22.54 10.53 -9.47
C ALA A 114 23.48 11.49 -10.19
N MET A 115 22.99 12.68 -10.54
CA MET A 115 23.76 13.71 -11.23
C MET A 115 24.96 14.18 -10.41
N ALA A 116 24.77 14.42 -9.11
CA ALA A 116 25.85 14.81 -8.20
C ALA A 116 26.94 13.74 -8.09
N ALA A 117 26.59 12.46 -8.22
CA ALA A 117 27.52 11.34 -8.24
C ALA A 117 28.09 11.03 -9.64
N GLY A 118 27.64 11.69 -10.70
CA GLY A 118 28.02 11.36 -12.09
C GLY A 118 27.50 9.99 -12.55
N HIS A 119 26.43 9.48 -11.93
CA HIS A 119 25.85 8.17 -12.21
C HIS A 119 24.61 8.27 -13.09
N ASP A 120 24.27 7.15 -13.76
CA ASP A 120 22.98 7.04 -14.45
C ASP A 120 21.80 7.09 -13.45
N ILE A 121 20.75 7.84 -13.80
CA ILE A 121 19.57 8.02 -12.95
C ILE A 121 18.89 6.69 -12.58
N SER A 122 18.97 5.68 -13.44
CA SER A 122 18.36 4.36 -13.21
C SER A 122 19.00 3.59 -12.05
N ILE A 123 20.22 3.95 -11.63
CA ILE A 123 20.91 3.37 -10.47
C ILE A 123 20.35 3.94 -9.16
N HIS A 124 19.77 5.14 -9.18
CA HIS A 124 19.30 5.86 -7.99
C HIS A 124 17.78 5.88 -7.85
N ARG A 125 17.04 5.94 -8.97
CA ARG A 125 15.58 5.85 -8.96
C ARG A 125 15.14 4.54 -8.33
N ARG A 126 14.35 4.65 -7.26
CA ARG A 126 13.79 3.49 -6.56
C ARG A 126 12.30 3.61 -6.32
N GLU A 127 11.59 2.50 -6.39
CA GLU A 127 10.20 2.42 -5.93
C GLU A 127 10.20 2.30 -4.42
N ARG A 128 9.55 3.24 -3.74
CA ARG A 128 9.40 3.18 -2.30
C ARG A 128 8.37 2.11 -1.96
N LEU A 129 8.65 1.29 -0.95
CA LEU A 129 7.80 0.19 -0.51
C LEU A 129 6.34 0.62 -0.28
N ILE A 130 6.15 1.74 0.44
CA ILE A 130 4.81 2.23 0.77
C ILE A 130 3.98 2.61 -0.46
N TRP A 131 4.60 2.91 -1.60
CA TRP A 131 3.87 3.23 -2.85
C TRP A 131 3.14 2.00 -3.43
N ARG A 132 3.52 0.79 -3.03
CA ARG A 132 2.84 -0.45 -3.43
C ARG A 132 1.42 -0.55 -2.86
N LEU A 133 1.13 0.16 -1.78
CA LEU A 133 -0.16 0.09 -1.10
C LEU A 133 -1.15 1.12 -1.64
N LYS A 134 -2.30 0.67 -2.12
CA LYS A 134 -3.38 1.51 -2.67
C LYS A 134 -3.91 2.58 -1.72
N PRO A 135 -4.05 2.32 -0.40
CA PRO A 135 -4.45 3.37 0.55
C PRO A 135 -3.44 4.51 0.67
N ILE A 136 -2.17 4.28 0.31
CA ILE A 136 -1.15 5.33 0.22
C ILE A 136 -1.34 6.06 -1.11
N ARG A 137 -2.01 7.21 -1.09
CA ARG A 137 -2.26 8.03 -2.28
C ARG A 137 -1.50 9.35 -2.26
N SER A 138 -0.84 9.70 -1.16
CA SER A 138 0.04 10.86 -1.07
C SER A 138 1.43 10.50 -0.56
N CYS A 139 2.43 11.24 -1.02
CA CYS A 139 3.80 11.12 -0.53
C CYS A 139 3.88 11.71 0.89
N LEU A 140 4.26 10.90 1.88
CA LEU A 140 4.40 11.37 3.26
C LEU A 140 5.54 12.38 3.45
N LYS A 141 6.54 12.38 2.55
CA LYS A 141 7.66 13.33 2.58
C LYS A 141 7.29 14.68 1.96
N HIS A 142 6.75 14.66 0.73
CA HIS A 142 6.52 15.89 -0.05
C HIS A 142 5.09 16.41 0.02
N ARG A 143 4.17 15.64 0.63
CA ARG A 143 2.74 15.95 0.70
C ARG A 143 2.13 16.25 -0.67
N LEU A 144 2.51 15.44 -1.66
CA LEU A 144 1.97 15.51 -3.02
C LEU A 144 1.19 14.24 -3.33
N PRO A 145 0.13 14.29 -4.15
CA PRO A 145 -0.54 13.09 -4.62
C PRO A 145 0.43 12.22 -5.40
N LEU A 146 0.38 10.91 -5.17
CA LEU A 146 1.15 9.95 -5.95
C LEU A 146 0.57 9.87 -7.36
N ILE A 147 1.43 9.91 -8.35
CA ILE A 147 1.04 9.69 -9.75
C ILE A 147 0.88 8.19 -9.93
N ARG A 148 -0.30 7.78 -10.39
CA ARG A 148 -0.60 6.40 -10.78
C ARG A 148 -0.38 6.21 -12.27
N ARG A 149 0.26 5.10 -12.63
CA ARG A 149 0.40 4.58 -14.00
C ARG A 149 0.21 3.08 -13.94
N ASP A 150 -0.38 2.50 -14.98
CA ASP A 150 -0.36 1.05 -15.11
C ASP A 150 1.00 0.60 -15.64
N ARG A 151 1.55 -0.45 -15.06
CA ARG A 151 2.73 -1.14 -15.59
C ARG A 151 2.27 -1.84 -16.87
N PRO A 152 2.95 -1.65 -18.01
CA PRO A 152 2.56 -2.31 -19.25
C PRO A 152 2.66 -3.82 -19.08
N ASP A 153 1.70 -4.56 -19.65
CA ASP A 153 1.74 -6.01 -19.68
C ASP A 153 3.06 -6.49 -20.32
N HIS A 154 3.59 -7.63 -19.85
CA HIS A 154 4.84 -8.26 -20.33
C HIS A 154 6.16 -7.53 -20.00
N MET A 155 6.17 -6.58 -19.06
CA MET A 155 7.39 -5.82 -18.68
C MET A 155 8.15 -6.34 -17.46
N VAL A 156 7.84 -7.55 -16.95
CA VAL A 156 8.58 -8.20 -15.85
C VAL A 156 10.10 -8.25 -16.15
N GLY A 157 10.51 -8.21 -17.42
CA GLY A 157 11.92 -8.17 -17.78
C GLY A 157 12.59 -6.79 -17.75
N LYS A 158 11.88 -5.66 -17.78
CA LYS A 158 12.48 -4.36 -18.21
C LYS A 158 12.83 -3.38 -17.07
N GLY A 159 12.41 -3.65 -15.83
CA GLY A 159 12.70 -2.83 -14.65
C GLY A 159 11.48 -2.07 -14.12
N VAL A 160 11.57 -1.52 -12.90
CA VAL A 160 10.39 -1.03 -12.15
C VAL A 160 9.67 0.15 -12.79
N PHE A 161 10.43 1.05 -13.43
CA PHE A 161 9.89 2.28 -14.03
C PHE A 161 9.89 2.27 -15.56
N ALA A 162 10.19 1.12 -16.17
CA ALA A 162 10.44 1.03 -17.61
C ALA A 162 9.21 1.42 -18.43
N GLY A 163 9.24 2.61 -19.02
CA GLY A 163 8.19 3.15 -19.89
C GLY A 163 7.06 3.89 -19.18
N SER A 164 6.94 3.78 -17.86
CA SER A 164 5.83 4.39 -17.10
C SER A 164 6.20 5.71 -16.40
N VAL A 165 7.50 6.05 -16.31
CA VAL A 165 7.97 7.27 -15.65
C VAL A 165 8.78 8.15 -16.61
N PRO A 166 8.58 9.48 -16.62
CA PRO A 166 9.40 10.40 -17.40
C PRO A 166 10.90 10.23 -17.13
N LYS A 167 11.70 10.14 -18.19
CA LYS A 167 13.17 10.02 -18.07
C LYS A 167 13.86 11.36 -17.82
N ALA A 168 13.23 12.47 -18.21
CA ALA A 168 13.80 13.80 -18.02
C ALA A 168 13.50 14.34 -16.62
N ALA A 169 14.54 14.70 -15.86
CA ALA A 169 14.41 15.27 -14.51
C ALA A 169 13.53 16.54 -14.49
N ALA A 170 13.66 17.41 -15.50
CA ALA A 170 12.85 18.62 -15.63
C ALA A 170 11.33 18.32 -15.71
N MET A 171 10.94 17.20 -16.32
CA MET A 171 9.53 16.81 -16.37
C MET A 171 9.01 16.36 -14.99
N LEU A 172 9.84 15.70 -14.18
CA LEU A 172 9.46 15.34 -12.81
C LEU A 172 9.33 16.58 -11.92
N GLN A 173 10.23 17.55 -12.08
CA GLN A 173 10.15 18.83 -11.38
C GLN A 173 8.90 19.62 -11.76
N ASP A 174 8.56 19.68 -13.05
CA ASP A 174 7.33 20.31 -13.54
C ASP A 174 6.07 19.60 -12.99
N LEU A 175 6.04 18.27 -13.02
CA LEU A 175 4.95 17.49 -12.43
C LEU A 175 4.79 17.76 -10.92
N ALA A 176 5.91 17.87 -10.19
CA ALA A 176 5.88 18.20 -8.77
C ALA A 176 5.40 19.64 -8.53
N GLY A 177 5.84 20.61 -9.33
CA GLY A 177 5.48 22.02 -9.20
C GLY A 177 4.01 22.33 -9.54
N ARG A 178 3.38 21.53 -10.39
CA ARG A 178 1.96 21.67 -10.76
C ARG A 178 1.00 20.95 -9.81
N ALA A 179 1.50 20.03 -8.98
CA ALA A 179 0.67 19.22 -8.11
C ALA A 179 0.17 20.05 -6.91
N ALA A 180 -1.15 20.03 -6.68
CA ALA A 180 -1.71 20.60 -5.47
C ALA A 180 -1.28 19.78 -4.25
N PRO A 181 -0.86 20.43 -3.13
CA PRO A 181 -0.53 19.72 -1.91
C PRO A 181 -1.69 18.85 -1.41
N SER A 182 -1.38 17.63 -0.99
CA SER A 182 -2.31 16.75 -0.30
C SER A 182 -2.33 17.05 1.20
N PRO A 183 -3.50 17.04 1.84
CA PRO A 183 -3.57 17.13 3.30
C PRO A 183 -2.90 15.91 3.93
N GLU A 184 -2.47 16.07 5.18
CA GLU A 184 -1.97 14.97 5.97
C GLU A 184 -3.07 13.93 6.19
N SER A 185 -2.72 12.66 6.02
CA SER A 185 -3.66 11.55 6.21
C SER A 185 -3.18 10.69 7.38
N PRO A 186 -3.90 10.70 8.52
CA PRO A 186 -3.54 9.90 9.68
C PRO A 186 -3.47 8.40 9.38
N LEU A 187 -4.40 7.87 8.59
CA LEU A 187 -4.39 6.46 8.16
C LEU A 187 -3.13 6.13 7.36
N GLN A 188 -2.75 6.96 6.38
CA GLN A 188 -1.54 6.72 5.58
C GLN A 188 -0.27 6.76 6.43
N THR A 189 -0.21 7.70 7.38
CA THR A 189 0.90 7.81 8.34
C THR A 189 0.97 6.58 9.24
N TYR A 190 -0.18 6.11 9.74
CA TYR A 190 -0.28 4.88 10.51
C TYR A 190 0.22 3.66 9.72
N ILE A 191 -0.22 3.48 8.47
CA ILE A 191 0.23 2.38 7.60
C ILE A 191 1.76 2.41 7.46
N ALA A 192 2.34 3.56 7.13
CA ALA A 192 3.78 3.68 6.97
C ALA A 192 4.56 3.43 8.28
N ASN A 193 4.02 3.88 9.41
CA ASN A 193 4.59 3.61 10.73
C ASN A 193 4.57 2.11 11.04
N ARG A 194 3.43 1.46 10.82
CA ARG A 194 3.24 0.04 11.09
C ARG A 194 4.16 -0.84 10.25
N LEU A 195 4.30 -0.55 8.95
CA LEU A 195 5.25 -1.28 8.09
C LEU A 195 6.72 -1.05 8.48
N ALA A 196 7.02 0.06 9.13
CA ALA A 196 8.32 0.33 9.69
C ALA A 196 8.51 -0.29 11.11
N GLY A 197 7.55 -1.10 11.58
CA GLY A 197 7.58 -1.75 12.89
C GLY A 197 7.31 -0.81 14.07
N ARG A 198 6.74 0.39 13.83
CA ARG A 198 6.35 1.30 14.91
C ARG A 198 4.96 0.97 15.42
N HIS A 199 4.81 0.97 16.75
CA HIS A 199 3.51 0.83 17.40
C HIS A 199 2.61 2.03 17.14
N GLY A 200 1.34 1.76 16.93
CA GLY A 200 0.26 2.71 16.79
C GLY A 200 -0.73 2.64 17.96
N PRO A 201 -1.96 3.13 17.74
CA PRO A 201 -3.01 3.03 18.74
C PRO A 201 -3.39 1.56 19.00
N ALA A 202 -3.62 1.22 20.26
CA ALA A 202 -3.72 -0.19 20.71
C ALA A 202 -4.81 -1.00 19.99
N TRP A 203 -5.98 -0.40 19.71
CA TRP A 203 -7.06 -1.12 19.05
C TRP A 203 -6.77 -1.39 17.55
N PRO A 204 -6.38 -0.39 16.73
CA PRO A 204 -5.83 -0.64 15.39
C PRO A 204 -4.68 -1.67 15.37
N ASP A 205 -3.73 -1.60 16.30
CA ASP A 205 -2.60 -2.53 16.38
C ASP A 205 -3.04 -3.96 16.69
N SER A 206 -4.16 -4.15 17.39
CA SER A 206 -4.72 -5.47 17.69
C SER A 206 -5.35 -6.19 16.50
N LEU A 207 -5.48 -5.51 15.36
CA LEU A 207 -6.11 -6.02 14.15
C LEU A 207 -5.09 -6.20 13.02
N PRO A 208 -5.32 -7.14 12.07
CA PRO A 208 -4.57 -7.17 10.81
C PRO A 208 -4.68 -5.83 10.06
N LEU A 209 -3.59 -5.37 9.44
CA LEU A 209 -3.54 -4.05 8.78
C LEU A 209 -4.64 -3.86 7.73
N GLU A 210 -4.92 -4.89 6.92
CA GLU A 210 -6.03 -4.87 5.96
C GLU A 210 -7.36 -4.49 6.62
N GLN A 211 -7.67 -5.07 7.78
CA GLN A 211 -8.92 -4.78 8.48
C GLN A 211 -8.96 -3.34 8.93
N VAL A 212 -7.87 -2.83 9.51
CA VAL A 212 -7.79 -1.42 9.93
C VAL A 212 -8.10 -0.49 8.75
N ILE A 213 -7.47 -0.74 7.60
CA ILE A 213 -7.71 0.03 6.37
C ILE A 213 -9.18 -0.03 5.98
N ARG A 214 -9.73 -1.23 5.83
CA ARG A 214 -11.09 -1.41 5.31
C ARG A 214 -12.14 -0.83 6.24
N ILE A 215 -12.05 -1.09 7.55
CA ILE A 215 -12.98 -0.54 8.54
C ILE A 215 -12.95 0.98 8.50
N THR A 216 -11.75 1.57 8.39
CA THR A 216 -11.58 3.02 8.28
C THR A 216 -12.28 3.57 7.03
N GLU A 217 -12.00 2.99 5.88
CA GLU A 217 -12.56 3.40 4.59
C GLU A 217 -14.10 3.24 4.58
N PHE A 218 -14.62 2.13 5.08
CA PHE A 218 -16.06 1.86 5.14
C PHE A 218 -16.80 2.79 6.09
N LEU A 219 -16.33 2.93 7.33
CA LEU A 219 -16.97 3.83 8.30
C LEU A 219 -16.93 5.28 7.80
N GLY A 220 -15.79 5.69 7.24
CA GLY A 220 -15.62 6.99 6.63
C GLY A 220 -16.61 7.28 5.51
N SER A 221 -16.72 6.36 4.55
CA SER A 221 -17.69 6.48 3.45
C SER A 221 -19.12 6.58 3.96
N ALA A 222 -19.49 5.72 4.90
CA ALA A 222 -20.84 5.67 5.44
C ALA A 222 -21.21 6.96 6.18
N LEU A 223 -20.28 7.52 6.95
CA LEU A 223 -20.51 8.72 7.77
C LEU A 223 -20.52 10.01 6.94
N GLU A 224 -19.62 10.15 5.97
CA GLU A 224 -19.48 11.38 5.18
C GLU A 224 -20.38 11.41 3.94
N PHE A 225 -20.56 10.28 3.28
CA PHE A 225 -21.22 10.19 1.97
C PHE A 225 -22.50 9.35 1.99
N GLY A 226 -22.74 8.64 3.09
CA GLY A 226 -23.94 7.85 3.31
C GLY A 226 -23.71 6.33 3.21
N PRO A 227 -24.58 5.52 3.85
CA PRO A 227 -24.30 4.13 4.15
C PRO A 227 -24.27 3.19 2.92
N TYR A 228 -24.68 3.65 1.74
CA TYR A 228 -24.69 2.86 0.51
C TYR A 228 -23.60 3.26 -0.49
N VAL A 229 -22.77 4.27 -0.16
CA VAL A 229 -21.70 4.71 -1.05
C VAL A 229 -20.48 3.82 -0.85
N ALA A 230 -20.05 3.15 -1.93
CA ALA A 230 -18.84 2.35 -1.89
C ALA A 230 -17.60 3.25 -1.97
N PHE A 231 -16.58 2.95 -1.15
CA PHE A 231 -15.33 3.72 -1.12
C PHE A 231 -14.63 3.77 -2.50
N GLY A 232 -14.74 2.69 -3.28
CA GLY A 232 -14.17 2.61 -4.62
C GLY A 232 -14.79 3.56 -5.64
N ASP A 233 -16.03 4.03 -5.41
CA ASP A 233 -16.76 4.93 -6.30
C ASP A 233 -16.50 6.41 -5.98
N LEU A 234 -15.85 6.70 -4.84
CA LEU A 234 -15.49 8.03 -4.41
C LEU A 234 -14.34 8.61 -5.26
N SER A 235 -14.35 9.92 -5.46
CA SER A 235 -13.19 10.63 -6.01
C SER A 235 -11.98 10.50 -5.07
N VAL A 236 -10.74 10.66 -5.56
CA VAL A 236 -9.54 10.56 -4.72
C VAL A 236 -9.58 11.50 -3.52
N ARG A 237 -10.13 12.71 -3.71
CA ARG A 237 -10.31 13.69 -2.63
C ARG A 237 -11.34 13.21 -1.61
N ASP A 238 -12.45 12.64 -2.07
CA ASP A 238 -13.51 12.15 -1.20
C ASP A 238 -13.08 10.88 -0.45
N GLN A 239 -12.25 10.04 -1.06
CA GLN A 239 -11.57 8.92 -0.39
C GLN A 239 -10.66 9.40 0.74
N ASP A 240 -9.94 10.50 0.55
CA ASP A 240 -9.14 11.13 1.62
C ASP A 240 -10.03 11.62 2.77
N THR A 241 -11.13 12.31 2.46
CA THR A 241 -12.10 12.78 3.46
C THR A 241 -12.72 11.60 4.23
N ALA A 242 -13.18 10.56 3.53
CA ALA A 242 -13.70 9.35 4.15
C ALA A 242 -12.65 8.70 5.06
N SER A 243 -11.43 8.49 4.57
CA SER A 243 -10.35 7.88 5.34
C SER A 243 -10.04 8.65 6.62
N ALA A 244 -10.01 9.99 6.55
CA ALA A 244 -9.78 10.84 7.72
C ALA A 244 -10.94 10.77 8.73
N CYS A 245 -12.19 10.79 8.25
CA CYS A 245 -13.37 10.66 9.09
C CYS A 245 -13.40 9.31 9.82
N GLY A 246 -13.25 8.21 9.09
CA GLY A 246 -13.23 6.87 9.68
C GLY A 246 -12.11 6.70 10.71
N TRP A 247 -10.93 7.27 10.43
CA TRP A 247 -9.78 7.20 11.33
C TRP A 247 -10.07 7.83 12.69
N ALA A 248 -10.77 8.96 12.70
CA ALA A 248 -11.14 9.68 13.93
C ALA A 248 -12.02 8.82 14.87
N TYR A 249 -12.73 7.82 14.35
CA TYR A 249 -13.50 6.87 15.17
C TYR A 249 -12.66 5.66 15.56
N ILE A 250 -11.98 5.01 14.63
CA ILE A 250 -11.29 3.74 14.92
C ILE A 250 -10.10 3.90 15.88
N VAL A 251 -9.48 5.09 15.94
CA VAL A 251 -8.40 5.39 16.89
C VAL A 251 -8.87 5.29 18.35
N ASN A 252 -10.17 5.50 18.60
CA ASN A 252 -10.79 5.40 19.91
C ASN A 252 -11.30 3.98 20.23
N GLY A 253 -10.94 3.00 19.39
CA GLY A 253 -11.31 1.60 19.54
C GLY A 253 -12.82 1.36 19.61
N GLU A 254 -13.24 0.46 20.50
CA GLU A 254 -14.64 0.04 20.62
C GLU A 254 -15.61 1.21 20.88
N ALA A 255 -15.25 2.15 21.74
CA ALA A 255 -16.09 3.30 22.05
C ALA A 255 -16.32 4.18 20.80
N GLY A 256 -15.28 4.40 20.01
CA GLY A 256 -15.38 5.14 18.75
C GLY A 256 -16.26 4.43 17.72
N ILE A 257 -16.12 3.11 17.58
CA ILE A 257 -16.93 2.33 16.65
C ILE A 257 -18.41 2.35 17.06
N ARG A 258 -18.71 2.14 18.34
CA ARG A 258 -20.10 2.21 18.84
C ARG A 258 -20.72 3.58 18.57
N ARG A 259 -19.95 4.66 18.76
CA ARG A 259 -20.39 6.01 18.45
C ARG A 259 -20.69 6.18 16.95
N ALA A 260 -19.83 5.68 16.08
CA ALA A 260 -20.06 5.72 14.63
C ALA A 260 -21.35 4.97 14.24
N LEU A 261 -21.56 3.78 14.79
CA LEU A 261 -22.77 2.99 14.54
C LEU A 261 -24.05 3.69 15.01
N GLN A 262 -24.01 4.32 16.20
CA GLN A 262 -25.12 5.11 16.72
C GLN A 262 -25.46 6.31 15.81
N ILE A 263 -24.45 6.99 15.26
CA ILE A 263 -24.66 8.11 14.32
C ILE A 263 -25.32 7.62 13.04
N LEU A 264 -24.83 6.53 12.45
CA LEU A 264 -25.41 5.92 11.25
C LEU A 264 -26.87 5.49 11.49
N GLN A 265 -27.15 4.92 12.66
CA GLN A 265 -28.48 4.52 13.05
C GLN A 265 -29.43 5.72 13.21
N ALA A 266 -28.98 6.78 13.90
CA ALA A 266 -29.79 7.97 14.13
C ALA A 266 -30.09 8.74 12.82
N GLY A 267 -29.16 8.70 11.86
CA GLY A 267 -29.32 9.30 10.54
C GLY A 267 -30.17 8.49 9.56
N PHE A 268 -30.63 7.29 9.93
CA PHE A 268 -31.34 6.40 9.03
C PHE A 268 -32.79 6.85 8.79
N ASP A 269 -33.12 7.11 7.51
CA ASP A 269 -34.50 7.31 7.06
C ASP A 269 -35.04 6.06 6.34
N PRO A 270 -36.04 5.36 6.92
CA PRO A 270 -36.67 4.18 6.31
C PRO A 270 -37.30 4.45 4.94
N LYS A 271 -37.69 5.70 4.64
CA LYS A 271 -38.36 6.08 3.39
C LYS A 271 -37.41 6.25 2.21
N ARG A 272 -36.12 6.44 2.48
CA ARG A 272 -35.06 6.61 1.47
C ARG A 272 -34.30 5.32 1.14
N SER A 273 -34.69 4.19 1.74
CA SER A 273 -33.94 2.94 1.63
C SER A 273 -34.55 1.96 0.63
N PRO A 274 -33.75 1.38 -0.30
CA PRO A 274 -34.22 0.41 -1.28
C PRO A 274 -34.46 -1.01 -0.72
N CYS A 275 -34.03 -1.31 0.52
CA CYS A 275 -34.10 -2.66 1.11
C CYS A 275 -35.28 -2.87 2.07
N ARG A 276 -35.90 -4.07 2.01
CA ARG A 276 -37.05 -4.50 2.84
C ARG A 276 -36.75 -4.65 4.35
N ILE A 277 -35.50 -4.55 4.79
CA ILE A 277 -35.12 -4.76 6.20
C ILE A 277 -34.95 -3.42 6.93
N LYS A 278 -36.06 -2.88 7.46
CA LYS A 278 -36.17 -1.50 7.96
C LYS A 278 -35.16 -1.08 9.02
N LYS A 279 -34.67 -1.96 9.90
CA LYS A 279 -33.69 -1.58 10.96
C LYS A 279 -32.22 -1.73 10.53
N TRP A 280 -31.96 -2.44 9.43
CA TRP A 280 -30.62 -2.89 9.06
C TRP A 280 -30.07 -2.11 7.85
N GLY A 281 -30.95 -1.47 7.07
CA GLY A 281 -30.55 -0.60 5.96
C GLY A 281 -29.63 0.57 6.37
N ALA A 282 -29.59 0.94 7.65
CA ALA A 282 -28.70 1.98 8.18
C ALA A 282 -27.22 1.71 7.93
N PHE A 283 -26.86 0.44 7.73
CA PHE A 283 -25.48 0.02 7.60
C PHE A 283 -25.10 -0.34 6.15
N GLY A 284 -26.07 -0.50 5.23
CA GLY A 284 -25.77 -0.76 3.80
C GLY A 284 -24.74 -1.89 3.59
N PRO A 285 -23.74 -1.74 2.70
CA PRO A 285 -22.67 -2.72 2.48
C PRO A 285 -21.80 -3.01 3.71
N LEU A 286 -21.82 -2.16 4.75
CA LEU A 286 -21.14 -2.43 6.03
C LEU A 286 -21.64 -3.75 6.65
N LEU A 287 -22.91 -4.10 6.45
CA LEU A 287 -23.45 -5.38 6.94
C LEU A 287 -22.81 -6.58 6.27
N ASP A 288 -22.60 -6.54 4.95
CA ASP A 288 -22.01 -7.65 4.22
C ASP A 288 -20.53 -7.80 4.58
N GLU A 289 -19.85 -6.67 4.74
CA GLU A 289 -18.47 -6.60 5.17
C GLU A 289 -18.24 -7.19 6.57
N LEU A 290 -19.14 -6.87 7.50
CA LEU A 290 -19.10 -7.36 8.88
C LEU A 290 -19.57 -8.82 9.03
N ARG A 291 -20.21 -9.37 7.99
CA ARG A 291 -20.66 -10.77 7.93
C ARG A 291 -19.66 -11.70 7.27
N HIS A 292 -18.75 -11.18 6.44
CA HIS A 292 -17.59 -11.96 5.98
C HIS A 292 -16.70 -12.34 7.17
N PRO A 293 -16.11 -13.55 7.16
CA PRO A 293 -15.29 -14.01 8.28
C PRO A 293 -14.01 -13.17 8.39
N LEU A 294 -14.07 -12.12 9.21
CA LEU A 294 -12.88 -11.41 9.68
C LEU A 294 -12.15 -12.31 10.70
N PRO A 295 -10.83 -12.51 10.57
CA PRO A 295 -10.07 -13.25 11.58
C PRO A 295 -10.09 -12.61 12.98
N SER A 296 -10.54 -11.36 13.12
CA SER A 296 -10.70 -10.71 14.43
C SER A 296 -12.17 -10.72 14.86
N ASN A 297 -12.44 -11.33 16.02
CA ASN A 297 -13.78 -11.44 16.59
C ASN A 297 -14.31 -10.11 17.13
N SER A 298 -13.45 -9.09 17.31
CA SER A 298 -13.78 -7.86 18.04
C SER A 298 -14.81 -7.00 17.33
N LEU A 299 -14.65 -6.73 16.03
CA LEU A 299 -15.59 -5.86 15.31
C LEU A 299 -16.96 -6.54 15.10
N ARG A 300 -16.95 -7.82 14.73
CA ARG A 300 -18.17 -8.63 14.61
C ARG A 300 -18.91 -8.71 15.95
N ARG A 301 -18.17 -8.86 17.06
CA ARG A 301 -18.75 -8.82 18.41
C ARG A 301 -19.37 -7.46 18.70
N ILE A 302 -18.64 -6.36 18.51
CA ILE A 302 -19.15 -4.99 18.77
C ILE A 302 -20.42 -4.72 17.97
N PHE A 303 -20.41 -5.08 16.69
CA PHE A 303 -21.55 -4.90 15.81
C PHE A 303 -22.71 -5.83 16.20
N GLY A 304 -22.44 -7.10 16.50
CA GLY A 304 -23.46 -8.06 16.96
C GLY A 304 -24.15 -7.61 18.25
N GLU A 305 -23.37 -7.14 19.24
CA GLU A 305 -23.89 -6.58 20.49
C GLU A 305 -24.70 -5.30 20.24
N HIS A 306 -24.24 -4.44 19.33
CA HIS A 306 -24.99 -3.25 18.93
C HIS A 306 -26.34 -3.62 18.30
N LEU A 307 -26.35 -4.58 17.37
CA LEU A 307 -27.57 -5.06 16.72
C LEU A 307 -28.53 -5.75 17.69
N ALA A 308 -28.01 -6.52 18.65
CA ALA A 308 -28.82 -7.11 19.73
C ALA A 308 -29.51 -6.02 20.55
N SER A 309 -28.78 -4.97 20.94
CA SER A 309 -29.36 -3.83 21.68
C SER A 309 -30.48 -3.11 20.91
N ILE A 310 -30.41 -3.11 19.57
CA ILE A 310 -31.45 -2.53 18.68
C ILE A 310 -32.67 -3.45 18.55
N ALA A 311 -32.49 -4.76 18.68
CA ALA A 311 -33.59 -5.73 18.62
C ALA A 311 -34.44 -5.68 19.91
N GLU A 312 -33.81 -5.36 21.04
CA GLU A 312 -34.43 -5.22 22.36
C GLU A 312 -35.12 -3.86 22.58
N SER A 313 -34.84 -2.87 21.73
CA SER A 313 -35.43 -1.52 21.74
C SER A 313 -36.54 -1.33 20.70
#